data_AF-A0A523XBI2-F1
#
_entry.id   AF-A0A523XBI2-F1
#
_cell.length_a   1.000
_cell.length_b   1.000
_cell.length_c   1.000
_cell.angle_alpha   90.00
_cell.angle_beta   90.00
_cell.angle_gamma   90.00
#
_symmetry.space_group_name_H-M   'P 1'
#
loop_
_entity.id
_entity.type
_entity.pdbx_description
1 polymer ?
#
loop_
_entity_poly.entity_id
_entity_poly.type
_entity_poly.pdbx_seq_one_letter_code
_entity_poly.pdbx_strand_id
1 'polypeptide(L)'
;MIPKGIENANAIIEACKLTLAGLDSADPEWKEVLQSVIEIMEDLKTKFFLKTNLAIPITNASRKDATELQSLVEKHDLSCFPEVLARFRGNMEKLLKQAKMEGVIIT
;
A
#
# COMPACT_ATOMS: atom_id res chain seq x y z
N MET A 1 -14.47 -18.89 -2.16
CA MET A 1 -14.57 -17.59 -1.48
C MET A 1 -13.15 -17.08 -1.30
N ILE A 2 -12.82 -15.93 -1.88
CA ILE A 2 -11.48 -15.32 -1.67
C ILE A 2 -11.46 -14.82 -0.23
N PRO A 3 -10.42 -15.12 0.55
CA PRO A 3 -10.31 -14.58 1.90
C PRO A 3 -10.20 -13.06 1.88
N LYS A 4 -10.93 -12.39 2.77
CA LYS A 4 -11.02 -10.93 2.86
C LYS A 4 -9.66 -10.21 2.96
N GLY A 5 -8.65 -10.89 3.52
CA GLY A 5 -7.28 -10.39 3.54
C GLY A 5 -6.63 -10.30 2.16
N ILE A 6 -6.91 -11.26 1.25
CA ILE A 6 -6.44 -11.22 -0.14
C ILE A 6 -7.18 -10.13 -0.92
N GLU A 7 -8.49 -9.96 -0.70
CA GLU A 7 -9.25 -8.87 -1.31
C GLU A 7 -8.68 -7.50 -0.93
N ASN A 8 -8.36 -7.30 0.36
CA ASN A 8 -7.73 -6.07 0.83
C ASN A 8 -6.33 -5.87 0.23
N ALA A 9 -5.53 -6.94 0.14
CA ALA A 9 -4.20 -6.87 -0.46
C ALA A 9 -4.27 -6.50 -1.95
N ASN A 10 -5.19 -7.11 -2.70
CA ASN A 10 -5.43 -6.77 -4.10
C ASN A 10 -5.87 -5.32 -4.27
N ALA A 11 -6.77 -4.83 -3.41
CA ALA A 11 -7.22 -3.45 -3.45
C ALA A 11 -6.09 -2.44 -3.18
N ILE A 12 -5.18 -2.74 -2.25
CA ILE A 12 -3.99 -1.91 -2.00
C ILE A 12 -3.11 -1.86 -3.26
N ILE A 13 -2.80 -3.02 -3.84
CA ILE A 13 -1.95 -3.13 -5.03
C ILE A 13 -2.56 -2.36 -6.20
N GLU A 14 -3.85 -2.56 -6.45
CA GLU A 14 -4.56 -1.89 -7.54
C GLU A 14 -4.58 -0.37 -7.38
N ALA A 15 -4.91 0.12 -6.18
CA ALA A 15 -4.87 1.54 -5.88
C ALA A 15 -3.46 2.13 -6.08
N CYS A 16 -2.40 1.44 -5.66
CA CYS A 16 -1.02 1.88 -5.88
C CYS A 16 -0.66 1.92 -7.38
N LYS A 17 -1.09 0.92 -8.16
CA LYS A 17 -0.86 0.89 -9.62
C LYS A 17 -1.58 2.03 -10.34
N LEU A 18 -2.83 2.31 -9.97
CA LEU A 18 -3.60 3.43 -10.53
C LEU A 18 -2.99 4.78 -10.13
N THR A 19 -2.57 4.91 -8.87
CA THR A 19 -1.85 6.09 -8.38
C THR A 19 -0.57 6.33 -9.20
N LEU A 20 0.26 5.30 -9.40
CA LEU A 20 1.47 5.38 -10.21
C LEU A 20 1.20 5.81 -11.65
N ALA A 21 0.13 5.28 -12.27
CA ALA A 21 -0.23 5.59 -13.64
C ALA A 21 -0.65 7.06 -13.82
N GLY A 22 -1.28 7.68 -12.82
CA GLY A 22 -1.69 9.09 -12.87
C GLY A 22 -0.63 10.08 -12.37
N LEU A 23 0.50 9.62 -11.82
CA LEU A 23 1.62 10.46 -11.40
C LEU A 23 2.49 10.83 -12.61
N ASP A 24 1.97 11.70 -13.48
CA ASP A 24 2.48 12.06 -14.82
C ASP A 24 3.75 12.95 -14.85
N SER A 25 4.61 12.84 -13.81
CA SER A 25 5.95 13.45 -13.56
C SER A 25 6.15 13.76 -12.07
N ALA A 26 5.41 13.08 -11.19
CA ALA A 26 5.54 13.29 -9.77
C ALA A 26 6.89 12.81 -9.22
N ASP A 27 7.16 13.24 -7.99
CA ASP A 27 8.39 12.99 -7.26
C ASP A 27 8.84 11.52 -7.39
N PRO A 28 10.09 11.25 -7.82
CA PRO A 28 10.60 9.89 -7.96
C PRO A 28 10.46 9.09 -6.67
N GLU A 29 10.61 9.73 -5.51
CA GLU A 29 10.44 9.08 -4.19
C GLU A 29 9.03 8.50 -4.02
N TRP A 30 7.99 9.20 -4.49
CA TRP A 30 6.61 8.73 -4.37
C TRP A 30 6.38 7.48 -5.21
N LYS A 31 7.03 7.42 -6.38
CA LYS A 31 6.93 6.27 -7.27
C LYS A 31 7.65 5.06 -6.68
N GLU A 32 8.84 5.25 -6.12
CA GLU A 32 9.62 4.19 -5.47
C GLU A 32 8.88 3.59 -4.26
N VAL A 33 8.24 4.43 -3.43
CA VAL A 33 7.44 3.96 -2.29
C VAL A 33 6.24 3.12 -2.78
N LEU A 34 5.50 3.60 -3.78
CA LEU A 34 4.35 2.87 -4.31
C LEU A 34 4.74 1.55 -4.99
N GLN A 35 5.86 1.53 -5.73
CA GLN A 35 6.40 0.31 -6.34
C GLN A 35 6.83 -0.70 -5.27
N SER A 36 7.59 -0.27 -4.27
CA SER A 36 8.02 -1.10 -3.15
C SER A 36 6.83 -1.73 -2.44
N VAL A 37 5.76 -0.96 -2.20
CA VAL A 37 4.54 -1.49 -1.55
C VAL A 37 3.84 -2.53 -2.42
N ILE A 38 3.78 -2.35 -3.74
CA ILE A 38 3.20 -3.36 -4.65
C ILE A 38 3.97 -4.67 -4.52
N GLU A 39 5.29 -4.66 -4.64
CA GLU A 39 6.13 -5.86 -4.57
C GLU A 39 5.97 -6.57 -3.22
N ILE A 40 5.99 -5.80 -2.12
CA ILE A 40 5.82 -6.30 -0.76
C ILE A 40 4.44 -6.95 -0.58
N MET A 41 3.37 -6.32 -1.11
CA MET A 41 2.02 -6.87 -0.99
C MET A 41 1.83 -8.12 -1.84
N GLU A 42 2.49 -8.23 -3.00
CA GLU A 42 2.51 -9.45 -3.80
C GLU A 42 3.28 -10.59 -3.10
N ASP A 43 4.39 -10.28 -2.44
CA ASP A 43 5.12 -11.23 -1.60
C ASP A 43 4.32 -11.70 -0.37
N LEU A 44 3.65 -10.77 0.32
CA LEU A 44 2.77 -11.06 1.45
C LEU A 44 1.61 -11.98 1.05
N LYS A 45 1.00 -11.75 -0.12
CA LYS A 45 -0.06 -12.60 -0.66
C LYS A 45 0.38 -14.03 -0.87
N THR A 46 1.61 -14.24 -1.35
CA THR A 46 2.15 -15.56 -1.70
C THR A 46 2.74 -16.30 -0.50
N LYS A 47 3.54 -15.62 0.34
CA LYS A 47 4.29 -16.23 1.44
C LYS A 47 3.56 -16.20 2.78
N PHE A 48 2.80 -15.15 3.05
CA PHE A 48 2.30 -14.86 4.40
C PHE A 48 0.80 -15.03 4.57
N PHE A 49 0.00 -15.10 3.51
CA PHE A 49 -1.43 -15.39 3.67
C PHE A 49 -1.71 -16.71 4.44
N LEU A 50 -0.80 -17.68 4.35
CA LEU A 50 -0.87 -18.95 5.09
C LEU A 50 -0.56 -18.82 6.59
N LYS A 51 0.05 -17.71 7.05
CA LYS A 51 0.53 -17.53 8.44
C LYS A 51 0.09 -16.22 9.11
N THR A 52 -0.32 -15.23 8.33
CA THR A 52 -0.66 -13.87 8.77
C THR A 52 -2.11 -13.58 8.40
N ASN A 53 -2.93 -13.27 9.41
CA ASN A 53 -4.31 -12.86 9.18
C ASN A 53 -4.35 -11.46 8.55
N LEU A 54 -4.37 -11.37 7.22
CA LEU A 54 -4.43 -10.10 6.49
C LEU A 54 -5.79 -9.36 6.65
N ALA A 55 -6.75 -9.91 7.40
CA ALA A 55 -7.99 -9.22 7.79
C ALA A 55 -7.82 -8.33 9.06
N ILE A 56 -6.59 -7.94 9.38
CA ILE A 56 -6.27 -7.05 10.50
C ILE A 56 -6.64 -5.58 10.21
N PRO A 57 -6.95 -4.80 11.26
CA PRO A 57 -7.31 -3.38 11.12
C PRO A 57 -6.30 -2.55 10.34
N ILE A 58 -5.01 -2.88 10.46
CA ILE A 58 -3.93 -2.15 9.78
C ILE A 58 -3.98 -2.34 8.26
N THR A 59 -4.34 -3.53 7.75
CA THR A 59 -4.53 -3.75 6.30
C THR A 59 -5.66 -2.88 5.75
N ASN A 60 -6.75 -2.72 6.52
CA ASN A 60 -7.84 -1.83 6.13
C ASN A 60 -7.43 -0.35 6.16
N ALA A 61 -6.58 0.04 7.11
CA ALA A 61 -6.03 1.39 7.18
C ALA A 61 -5.13 1.68 5.96
N SER A 62 -4.17 0.79 5.66
CA SER A 62 -3.33 0.89 4.46
C SER A 62 -4.16 0.94 3.17
N ARG A 63 -5.23 0.15 3.07
CA ARG A 63 -6.16 0.20 1.94
C ARG A 63 -6.82 1.56 1.79
N LYS A 64 -7.33 2.14 2.90
CA LYS A 64 -7.96 3.47 2.87
C LYS A 64 -6.97 4.55 2.43
N ASP A 65 -5.75 4.50 2.95
CA ASP A 65 -4.70 5.44 2.56
C ASP A 65 -4.34 5.30 1.08
N ALA A 66 -4.22 4.07 0.56
CA ALA A 66 -3.96 3.84 -0.87
C ALA A 66 -5.10 4.39 -1.76
N THR A 67 -6.36 4.20 -1.36
CA THR A 67 -7.51 4.77 -2.07
C THR A 67 -7.53 6.30 -2.00
N GLU A 68 -7.08 6.89 -0.90
CA GLU A 68 -6.96 8.34 -0.75
C GLU A 68 -5.86 8.89 -1.67
N LEU A 69 -4.69 8.25 -1.72
CA LEU A 69 -3.62 8.60 -2.68
C LEU A 69 -4.11 8.56 -4.13
N GLN A 70 -4.81 7.49 -4.50
CA GLN A 70 -5.43 7.37 -5.82
C GLN A 70 -6.40 8.53 -6.08
N SER A 71 -7.27 8.83 -5.11
CA SER A 71 -8.27 9.90 -5.25
C SER A 71 -7.62 11.28 -5.40
N LEU A 72 -6.49 11.54 -4.74
CA LEU A 72 -5.73 12.79 -4.87
C LEU A 72 -5.16 12.93 -6.29
N VAL A 73 -4.63 11.84 -6.84
CA VAL A 73 -4.13 11.79 -8.23
C VAL A 73 -5.27 11.99 -9.23
N GLU A 74 -6.39 11.28 -9.08
CA GLU A 74 -7.56 11.42 -9.96
C GLU A 74 -8.16 12.84 -9.94
N LYS A 75 -8.07 13.53 -8.80
CA LYS A 75 -8.52 14.92 -8.66
C LYS A 75 -7.47 15.95 -9.08
N HIS A 76 -6.26 15.52 -9.44
CA HIS A 76 -5.11 16.38 -9.68
C HIS A 76 -4.78 17.32 -8.49
N ASP A 77 -5.16 16.93 -7.27
CA ASP A 77 -4.89 17.68 -6.04
C ASP A 77 -3.84 16.95 -5.21
N LEU A 78 -2.58 17.25 -5.49
CA LEU A 78 -1.43 16.63 -4.83
C LEU A 78 -0.99 17.37 -3.55
N SER A 79 -1.76 18.37 -3.11
CA SER A 79 -1.39 19.24 -1.97
C SER A 79 -1.16 18.47 -0.69
N CYS A 80 -1.96 17.42 -0.46
CA CYS A 80 -1.87 16.54 0.71
C CYS A 80 -1.19 15.20 0.41
N PHE A 81 -0.72 14.98 -0.83
CA PHE A 81 -0.15 13.70 -1.25
C PHE A 81 1.05 13.26 -0.38
N PRO A 82 2.01 14.14 -0.02
CA PRO A 82 3.13 13.74 0.84
C PRO A 82 2.69 13.28 2.23
N GLU A 83 1.69 13.94 2.82
CA GLU A 83 1.18 13.59 4.15
C GLU A 83 0.50 12.22 4.12
N VAL A 84 -0.37 12.00 3.13
CA VAL A 84 -1.06 10.72 2.96
C VAL A 84 -0.07 9.61 2.63
N LEU A 85 0.98 9.87 1.84
CA LEU A 85 2.00 8.89 1.50
C LEU A 85 2.83 8.51 2.73
N ALA A 86 3.22 9.47 3.56
CA ALA A 86 3.93 9.20 4.81
C ALA A 86 3.06 8.37 5.78
N ARG A 87 1.77 8.69 5.88
CA ARG A 87 0.80 7.93 6.67
C ARG A 87 0.65 6.49 6.16
N PHE A 88 0.53 6.34 4.85
CA PHE A 88 0.45 5.05 4.18
C PHE A 88 1.69 4.20 4.44
N ARG A 89 2.89 4.77 4.25
CA ARG A 89 4.18 4.12 4.54
C ARG A 89 4.24 3.65 5.98
N GLY A 90 3.90 4.51 6.95
CA GLY A 90 3.89 4.14 8.36
C GLY A 90 2.90 3.02 8.70
N ASN A 91 1.74 2.97 8.02
CA ASN A 91 0.79 1.87 8.18
C ASN A 91 1.28 0.56 7.54
N MET A 92 1.97 0.64 6.41
CA MET A 92 2.62 -0.49 5.76
C MET A 92 3.78 -1.07 6.59
N GLU A 93 4.61 -0.24 7.22
CA GLU A 93 5.66 -0.71 8.14
C GLU A 93 5.06 -1.44 9.36
N LYS A 94 3.94 -0.93 9.90
CA LYS A 94 3.20 -1.61 10.98
C LYS A 94 2.64 -2.95 10.51
N LEU A 95 2.09 -3.02 9.29
CA LEU A 95 1.62 -4.27 8.68
C LEU A 95 2.77 -5.29 8.60
N LEU A 96 3.94 -4.89 8.11
CA LEU A 96 5.11 -5.76 7.98
C LEU A 96 5.60 -6.28 9.33
N LYS A 97 5.64 -5.40 10.34
CA LYS A 97 5.96 -5.81 11.71
C LYS A 97 4.97 -6.84 12.25
N GLN A 98 3.67 -6.65 12.03
CA GLN A 98 2.64 -7.62 12.44
C GLN A 98 2.71 -8.93 11.64
N ALA A 99 3.16 -8.87 10.39
CA ALA A 99 3.43 -10.04 9.55
C ALA A 99 4.74 -10.77 9.93
N LYS A 100 5.49 -10.30 10.93
CA LYS A 100 6.83 -10.80 11.31
C LYS A 100 7.83 -10.74 10.15
N MET A 101 7.68 -9.77 9.25
CA MET A 101 8.63 -9.45 8.19
C MET A 101 9.62 -8.38 8.65
N GLU A 102 10.28 -8.63 9.77
CA GLU A 102 11.30 -7.73 10.30
C GLU A 102 12.50 -7.72 9.33
N GLY A 103 12.81 -6.56 8.75
CA GLY A 103 13.90 -6.38 7.78
C GLY A 103 13.48 -6.02 6.35
N VAL A 104 12.17 -6.03 6.04
CA VAL A 104 11.66 -5.45 4.79
C VAL A 104 11.55 -3.94 4.95
N ILE A 105 12.28 -3.19 4.12
CA ILE A 105 12.30 -1.72 4.13
C ILE A 105 11.50 -1.23 2.92
N ILE A 106 10.57 -0.32 3.17
CA ILE A 106 9.94 0.45 2.10
C ILE A 106 10.93 1.57 1.76
N THR A 107 11.61 1.43 0.62
CA THR A 107 12.59 2.41 0.12
C THR A 107 11.89 3.57 -0.52
#